data_AF-A0A1G3GXU6-F1
#
_entry.id   AF-A0A1G3GXU6-F1
#
_cell.length_a   1.000
_cell.length_b   1.000
_cell.length_c   1.000
_cell.angle_alpha   90.00
_cell.angle_beta   90.00
_cell.angle_gamma   90.00
#
_symmetry.space_group_name_H-M   'P 1'
#
loop_
_entity.id
_entity.type
_entity.pdbx_description
1 polymer ?
#
loop_
_entity_poly.entity_id
_entity_poly.type
_entity_poly.pdbx_seq_one_letter_code
_entity_poly.pdbx_strand_id
1 'polypeptide(L)' 'MTTIQIQLPDDLAQDAQAAGLLTPDAIERLLRERLRRQAGDALQAMWNRMPAEELTPEIEEMINEEVQAVRAERRQRTAN' A
#
# COMPACT_ATOMS: atom_id res chain seq x y z
N MET A 1 13.59 9.82 13.84
CA MET A 1 14.64 8.80 13.70
C MET A 1 14.32 7.68 14.66
N THR A 2 14.29 6.44 14.19
CA THR A 2 14.02 5.24 15.00
C THR A 2 15.19 4.29 14.80
N THR A 3 15.75 3.78 15.89
CA THR A 3 16.87 2.82 15.85
C THR A 3 16.34 1.39 15.97
N ILE A 4 16.82 0.50 15.13
CA ILE A 4 16.51 -0.93 15.17
C ILE A 4 17.79 -1.74 15.33
N GLN A 5 17.70 -2.87 16.02
CA GLN A 5 18.78 -3.87 16.10
C GLN A 5 18.29 -5.14 15.41
N ILE A 6 19.15 -5.72 14.56
CA ILE A 6 18.84 -6.93 13.79
C ILE A 6 19.98 -7.92 13.97
N GLN A 7 19.63 -9.20 14.11
CA GLN A 7 20.57 -10.30 14.08
C GLN A 7 20.53 -10.94 12.70
N LEU A 8 21.70 -11.08 12.09
CA LEU A 8 21.89 -11.70 10.79
C LEU A 8 22.88 -12.85 10.95
N PRO A 9 22.75 -13.93 10.17
CA PRO A 9 23.83 -14.89 10.00
C PRO A 9 25.14 -14.19 9.60
N ASP A 10 26.27 -14.66 10.11
CA ASP A 10 27.57 -13.98 9.95
C ASP A 10 27.97 -13.88 8.47
N ASP A 11 27.71 -14.92 7.68
CA ASP A 11 27.95 -14.96 6.24
C ASP A 11 27.14 -13.88 5.51
N LEU A 12 25.83 -13.82 5.79
CA LEU A 12 24.94 -12.82 5.21
C LEU A 12 25.34 -11.39 5.62
N ALA A 13 25.76 -11.20 6.88
CA ALA A 13 26.21 -9.90 7.36
C ALA A 13 27.48 -9.44 6.63
N GLN A 14 28.44 -10.34 6.41
CA GLN A 14 29.66 -10.06 5.66
C GLN A 14 29.37 -9.70 4.20
N ASP A 15 28.54 -10.48 3.52
CA ASP A 15 28.16 -10.23 2.13
C ASP A 15 27.40 -8.92 1.98
N ALA A 16 26.42 -8.67 2.86
CA ALA A 16 25.64 -7.43 2.86
C ALA A 16 26.51 -6.20 3.17
N GLN A 17 27.47 -6.34 4.10
CA GLN A 17 28.43 -5.28 4.41
C GLN A 17 29.34 -4.99 3.21
N ALA A 18 29.90 -6.03 2.57
CA ALA A 18 30.75 -5.89 1.39
C ALA A 18 30.00 -5.24 0.21
N ALA A 19 28.70 -5.52 0.08
CA ALA A 19 27.82 -4.89 -0.89
C ALA A 19 27.32 -3.48 -0.50
N GLY A 20 27.69 -2.96 0.68
CA GLY A 20 27.26 -1.64 1.18
C GLY A 20 25.78 -1.57 1.58
N LEU A 21 25.12 -2.72 1.73
CA LEU A 21 23.68 -2.81 2.02
C LEU A 21 23.33 -2.52 3.49
N LEU A 22 24.31 -2.57 4.40
CA LEU A 22 24.10 -2.29 5.83
C LEU A 22 24.26 -0.81 6.22
N THR A 23 24.42 0.09 5.24
CA THR A 23 24.40 1.53 5.50
C THR A 23 22.97 2.01 5.80
N PRO A 24 22.77 3.03 6.66
CA PRO A 24 21.43 3.53 6.99
C PRO A 24 20.60 3.88 5.74
N ASP A 25 21.20 4.54 4.76
CA ASP A 25 20.52 4.95 3.52
C ASP A 25 20.13 3.75 2.65
N ALA A 26 21.00 2.72 2.56
CA ALA A 26 20.70 1.51 1.81
C ALA A 26 19.58 0.71 2.47
N ILE A 27 19.60 0.57 3.80
CA ILE A 27 18.54 -0.08 4.58
C ILE A 27 17.23 0.68 4.43
N GLU A 28 17.23 2.02 4.51
CA GLU A 28 16.01 2.81 4.30
C GLU A 28 15.41 2.56 2.91
N ARG A 29 16.25 2.61 1.87
CA ARG A 29 15.81 2.34 0.50
C ARG A 29 15.24 0.94 0.34
N LEU A 30 15.91 -0.07 0.91
CA LEU A 30 15.46 -1.45 0.90
C LEU A 30 14.08 -1.58 1.57
N LEU A 31 13.90 -1.01 2.76
CA LEU A 31 12.62 -1.04 3.49
C LEU A 31 11.51 -0.35 2.70
N ARG A 32 11.79 0.83 2.13
CA ARG A 32 10.81 1.58 1.34
C ARG A 32 10.38 0.82 0.08
N GLU A 33 11.32 0.19 -0.61
CA GLU A 33 11.05 -0.62 -1.79
C GLU A 33 10.20 -1.84 -1.44
N ARG A 34 10.53 -2.54 -0.33
CA ARG A 34 9.75 -3.69 0.14
C ARG A 34 8.33 -3.30 0.52
N LEU A 35 8.14 -2.19 1.24
CA LEU A 35 6.82 -1.68 1.58
C LEU A 35 6.00 -1.31 0.33
N ARG A 36 6.63 -0.69 -0.68
CA ARG A 36 5.96 -0.37 -1.95
C ARG A 36 5.52 -1.62 -2.69
N ARG A 37 6.38 -2.64 -2.78
CA ARG A 37 6.02 -3.93 -3.40
C ARG A 37 4.86 -4.60 -2.66
N GLN A 38 4.93 -4.67 -1.33
CA GLN A 38 3.87 -5.27 -0.54
C GLN A 38 2.52 -4.54 -0.70
N ALA A 39 2.52 -3.21 -0.81
CA ALA A 39 1.31 -2.46 -1.11
C ALA A 39 0.74 -2.80 -2.50
N GLY A 40 1.61 -2.95 -3.50
CA GLY A 40 1.23 -3.41 -4.84
C GLY A 40 0.66 -4.83 -4.83
N ASP A 41 1.30 -5.76 -4.13
CA ASP A 41 0.86 -7.15 -4.01
C ASP A 41 -0.51 -7.25 -3.32
N ALA A 42 -0.75 -6.43 -2.29
CA ALA A 42 -2.04 -6.35 -1.61
C ALA A 42 -3.14 -5.81 -2.55
N LEU A 43 -2.85 -4.78 -3.33
CA LEU A 43 -3.77 -4.24 -4.32
C LEU A 43 -4.10 -5.26 -5.41
N GLN A 44 -3.08 -5.95 -5.94
CA GLN A 44 -3.26 -7.00 -6.94
C GLN A 44 -4.09 -8.16 -6.39
N ALA A 45 -3.83 -8.60 -5.16
CA ALA A 45 -4.61 -9.64 -4.51
C ALA A 45 -6.06 -9.24 -4.30
N MET A 46 -6.34 -7.96 -3.99
CA MET A 46 -7.70 -7.43 -3.91
C MET A 46 -8.38 -7.46 -5.29
N TRP A 47 -7.67 -7.02 -6.33
CA TRP A 47 -8.18 -7.01 -7.71
C TRP A 47 -8.54 -8.41 -8.20
N ASN A 48 -7.68 -9.40 -7.92
CA ASN A 48 -7.91 -10.80 -8.28
C ASN A 48 -9.12 -11.42 -7.57
N ARG A 49 -9.60 -10.81 -6.48
CA ARG A 49 -10.80 -11.24 -5.74
C ARG A 49 -12.04 -10.45 -6.13
N MET A 50 -11.92 -9.40 -6.95
CA MET A 50 -13.09 -8.65 -7.39
C MET A 50 -13.94 -9.53 -8.31
N PRO A 51 -15.28 -9.45 -8.19
CA PRO A 51 -16.16 -10.11 -9.14
C PRO A 51 -15.85 -9.62 -10.55
N ALA A 52 -15.84 -10.53 -11.52
CA ALA A 52 -15.59 -10.22 -12.93
C ALA A 52 -16.79 -9.56 -13.62
N GLU A 53 -17.73 -9.01 -12.85
CA GLU A 53 -18.91 -8.35 -13.35
C GLU A 53 -18.50 -7.12 -14.16
N GLU A 54 -19.09 -6.98 -15.35
CA GLU A 54 -18.85 -5.83 -16.21
C GLU A 54 -19.54 -4.60 -15.61
N LEU A 55 -18.80 -3.50 -15.55
CA LEU A 55 -19.34 -2.21 -15.13
C LEU A 55 -20.15 -1.62 -16.30
N THR A 56 -21.46 -1.86 -16.31
CA THR A 56 -22.36 -1.30 -17.34
C THR A 56 -22.66 0.19 -17.05
N PRO A 57 -23.06 0.99 -18.06
CA PRO A 57 -23.42 2.39 -17.85
C PRO A 57 -24.50 2.60 -16.79
N GLU A 58 -25.47 1.69 -16.68
CA GLU A 58 -26.54 1.77 -15.68
C GLU A 58 -26.00 1.55 -14.25
N ILE A 59 -25.05 0.62 -14.09
CA ILE A 59 -24.38 0.39 -12.80
C ILE A 59 -23.50 1.59 -12.43
N GLU A 60 -22.81 2.20 -13.40
CA GLU A 60 -22.02 3.43 -13.16
C GLU A 60 -22.90 4.58 -12.68
N GLU A 61 -24.05 4.80 -13.31
CA GLU A 61 -25.01 5.84 -12.94
C GLU A 61 -25.53 5.63 -11.51
N MET A 62 -25.95 4.40 -11.19
CA MET A 62 -26.38 4.02 -9.83
C MET A 62 -25.29 4.27 -8.78
N ILE A 63 -24.04 3.91 -9.05
CA ILE A 63 -22.90 4.17 -8.13
C ILE A 63 -22.72 5.67 -7.93
N ASN A 64 -22.79 6.47 -9.00
CA ASN A 64 -22.63 7.91 -8.92
C ASN A 64 -23.72 8.56 -8.06
N GLU A 65 -24.98 8.17 -8.25
CA GLU A 65 -26.11 8.66 -7.44
C GLU A 65 -25.90 8.39 -5.96
N GLU A 66 -25.56 7.14 -5.60
CA GLU A 66 -25.32 6.72 -4.21
C GLU A 66 -24.15 7.49 -3.58
N VAL A 67 -23.03 7.63 -4.30
CA VAL A 67 -21.86 8.39 -3.83
C VAL A 67 -22.22 9.87 -3.59
N GLN A 68 -23.03 10.48 -4.45
CA GLN A 68 -23.46 11.86 -4.27
C GLN A 68 -24.38 12.03 -3.05
N ALA A 69 -25.30 11.08 -2.84
CA ALA A 69 -26.17 11.07 -1.67
C ALA A 69 -25.35 11.01 -0.36
N VAL A 70 -24.43 10.05 -0.25
CA VAL A 70 -23.54 9.91 0.93
C VAL A 70 -22.69 11.16 1.15
N ARG A 71 -22.17 11.78 0.08
CA ARG A 71 -21.39 13.03 0.18
C ARG A 71 -22.25 14.20 0.64
N ALA A 72 -23.49 14.30 0.16
CA ALA A 72 -24.43 15.34 0.59
C ALA A 72 -24.77 15.20 2.08
N GLU A 73 -25.07 13.99 2.55
CA GLU A 73 -25.29 13.73 3.97
C GLU A 73 -24.07 14.10 4.82
N ARG A 74 -22.87 13.71 4.40
CA ARG A 74 -21.64 14.06 5.13
C ARG A 74 -21.47 15.57 5.25
N ARG A 75 -21.68 16.33 4.16
CA ARG A 75 -21.61 17.79 4.19
C ARG A 75 -22.61 18.40 5.16
N GLN A 76 -23.83 17.88 5.23
CA GLN A 76 -24.84 18.35 6.18
C GLN A 76 -24.44 18.05 7.63
N ARG A 77 -23.83 16.88 7.89
CA ARG A 77 -23.36 16.50 9.23
C ARG A 77 -22.17 17.32 9.72
N THR A 78 -21.25 17.75 8.84
CA THR A 78 -20.14 18.65 9.22
C THR A 78 -20.51 20.13 9.24
N ALA A 79 -21.68 20.51 8.72
CA ALA A 79 -22.18 21.89 8.74
C ALA A 79 -23.06 22.22 9.97
N ASN A 80 -23.48 21.19 10.73
CA ASN A 80 -24.11 21.31 12.06
C ASN A 80 -23.06 21.17 13.17
#